data_AF-A0A242C2E5-F1
#
_entry.id   AF-A0A242C2E5-F1
#
_cell.length_a   1.000
_cell.length_b   1.000
_cell.length_c   1.000
_cell.angle_alpha   90.00
_cell.angle_beta   90.00
_cell.angle_gamma   90.00
#
_symmetry.space_group_name_H-M   'P 1'
#
loop_
_entity.id
_entity.type
_entity.pdbx_description
1 polymer ?
#
loop_
_entity_poly.entity_id
_entity_poly.type
_entity_poly.pdbx_seq_one_letter_code
_entity_poly.pdbx_strand_id
1 'polypeptide(L)'
;MKFFYSPHYRSLQPILASSEFHDLVHVLLSCQEPPTLRELKAKFPEVSFDKTLDRLIASALIIRQNRRYFLGFPVYTEEDQKQLQESDGFYQDALDWSTQEIAGFLKNFATLSNENKYFYGCLQEVEQGIAYSLAHESFQMISYAEAPWPPTLPAFFEANRQLQNLSVYDELMDLIGDVDPVYYLDQVSVIFERIRKNKKVRPSIFLESLQQLKIVSSELDFLLEEINCDNLKNGRYPSAEKDIFLQRSVLAHLAKKAGSYNTFFFNDN
;
A
#
# COMPACT_ATOMS: atom_id res chain seq x y z
N MET A 1 -12.35 -13.12 1.30
CA MET A 1 -11.33 -12.76 0.29
C MET A 1 -11.00 -11.28 0.44
N LYS A 2 -9.77 -10.87 0.18
CA LYS A 2 -9.32 -9.47 0.17
C LYS A 2 -8.84 -9.10 -1.24
N PHE A 3 -9.01 -7.85 -1.65
CA PHE A 3 -8.55 -7.36 -2.95
C PHE A 3 -7.45 -6.33 -2.78
N PHE A 4 -6.44 -6.41 -3.65
CA PHE A 4 -5.32 -5.49 -3.69
C PHE A 4 -5.23 -4.87 -5.07
N TYR A 5 -5.16 -3.54 -5.12
CA TYR A 5 -5.21 -2.83 -6.38
C TYR A 5 -4.49 -1.48 -6.33
N SER A 6 -3.98 -1.09 -7.48
CA SER A 6 -3.32 0.20 -7.72
C SER A 6 -4.29 1.39 -7.61
N PRO A 7 -3.78 2.62 -7.43
CA PRO A 7 -4.59 3.85 -7.42
C PRO A 7 -5.54 4.02 -8.61
N HIS A 8 -5.21 3.43 -9.76
CA HIS A 8 -6.00 3.43 -10.99
C HIS A 8 -7.43 2.87 -10.81
N TYR A 9 -7.68 2.03 -9.80
CA TYR A 9 -8.99 1.45 -9.53
C TYR A 9 -9.77 2.14 -8.40
N ARG A 10 -9.27 3.25 -7.83
CA ARG A 10 -9.93 3.95 -6.71
C ARG A 10 -11.34 4.43 -7.00
N SER A 11 -11.62 4.85 -8.22
CA SER A 11 -12.98 5.26 -8.63
C SER A 11 -14.01 4.11 -8.57
N LEU A 12 -13.53 2.87 -8.48
CA LEU A 12 -14.34 1.67 -8.30
C LEU A 12 -14.44 1.22 -6.84
N GLN A 13 -13.74 1.85 -5.90
CA GLN A 13 -13.73 1.45 -4.49
C GLN A 13 -15.14 1.23 -3.88
N PRO A 14 -16.17 2.04 -4.17
CA PRO A 14 -17.53 1.77 -3.70
C PRO A 14 -18.11 0.44 -4.22
N ILE A 15 -17.78 0.05 -5.45
CA ILE A 15 -18.17 -1.24 -6.03
C ILE A 15 -17.32 -2.36 -5.39
N LEU A 16 -16.01 -2.17 -5.29
CA LEU A 16 -15.10 -3.20 -4.80
C LEU A 16 -15.32 -3.53 -3.31
N ALA A 17 -15.78 -2.57 -2.52
CA ALA A 17 -16.15 -2.75 -1.12
C ALA A 17 -17.54 -3.38 -0.93
N SER A 18 -18.35 -3.48 -1.97
CA SER A 18 -19.71 -4.00 -1.91
C SER A 18 -19.75 -5.52 -1.71
N SER A 19 -20.77 -6.02 -1.00
CA SER A 19 -21.05 -7.45 -0.89
C SER A 19 -21.31 -8.08 -2.26
N GLU A 20 -22.00 -7.35 -3.12
CA GLU A 20 -22.42 -7.83 -4.45
C GLU A 20 -21.21 -8.14 -5.34
N PHE A 21 -20.15 -7.33 -5.25
CA PHE A 21 -18.90 -7.61 -5.97
C PHE A 21 -18.21 -8.87 -5.44
N HIS A 22 -18.17 -9.06 -4.12
CA HIS A 22 -17.59 -10.27 -3.51
C HIS A 22 -18.37 -11.53 -3.94
N ASP A 23 -19.69 -11.47 -3.95
CA ASP A 23 -20.56 -12.55 -4.40
C ASP A 23 -20.38 -12.84 -5.89
N LEU A 24 -20.23 -11.80 -6.73
CA LEU A 24 -19.95 -11.97 -8.15
C LEU A 24 -18.62 -12.72 -8.35
N VAL A 25 -17.56 -12.31 -7.66
CA VAL A 25 -16.27 -12.99 -7.77
C VAL A 25 -16.36 -14.44 -7.29
N HIS A 26 -17.05 -14.69 -6.18
CA HIS A 26 -17.28 -16.05 -5.70
C HIS A 26 -18.01 -16.91 -6.74
N VAL A 27 -19.09 -16.40 -7.34
CA VAL A 27 -19.81 -17.10 -8.42
C VAL A 27 -18.89 -17.43 -9.60
N LEU A 28 -18.06 -16.48 -10.02
CA LEU A 28 -17.14 -16.68 -11.16
C LEU A 28 -16.00 -17.66 -10.86
N LEU A 29 -15.57 -17.78 -9.60
CA LEU A 29 -14.56 -18.77 -9.19
C LEU A 29 -15.15 -20.18 -9.02
N SER A 30 -16.38 -20.29 -8.52
CA SER A 30 -16.97 -21.60 -8.17
C SER A 30 -17.66 -22.31 -9.32
N CYS A 31 -17.96 -21.62 -10.42
CA CYS A 31 -18.63 -22.23 -11.56
C CYS A 31 -17.67 -23.07 -12.41
N GLN A 32 -18.01 -24.35 -12.64
CA GLN A 32 -17.25 -25.21 -13.56
C GLN A 32 -17.25 -24.67 -15.00
N GLU A 33 -18.37 -24.10 -15.43
CA GLU A 33 -18.46 -23.34 -16.67
C GLU A 33 -18.69 -21.86 -16.38
N PRO A 34 -17.94 -20.95 -17.01
CA PRO A 34 -18.16 -19.52 -16.90
C PRO A 34 -19.63 -19.15 -17.16
N PRO A 35 -20.29 -18.31 -16.36
CA PRO A 35 -21.71 -18.04 -16.54
C PRO A 35 -21.98 -17.11 -17.75
N THR A 36 -23.19 -17.21 -18.28
CA THR A 36 -23.78 -16.30 -19.26
C THR A 36 -24.45 -15.10 -18.57
N LEU A 37 -24.81 -14.07 -19.33
CA LEU A 37 -25.50 -12.89 -18.78
C LEU A 37 -26.83 -13.26 -18.11
N ARG A 38 -27.57 -14.21 -18.68
CA ARG A 38 -28.86 -14.65 -18.16
C ARG A 38 -28.70 -15.31 -16.79
N GLU A 39 -27.67 -16.12 -16.62
CA GLU A 39 -27.38 -16.79 -15.34
C GLU A 39 -26.89 -15.80 -14.28
N LEU A 40 -26.06 -14.83 -14.67
CA LEU A 40 -25.66 -13.75 -13.77
C LEU A 40 -26.86 -12.93 -13.33
N LYS A 41 -27.73 -12.48 -14.25
CA LYS A 41 -28.95 -11.72 -13.90
C LYS A 41 -29.93 -12.49 -13.03
N ALA A 42 -29.97 -13.82 -13.15
CA ALA A 42 -30.79 -14.65 -12.27
C ALA A 42 -30.28 -14.63 -10.82
N LYS A 43 -28.96 -14.51 -10.61
CA LYS A 43 -28.32 -14.43 -9.28
C LYS A 43 -28.25 -12.99 -8.75
N PHE A 44 -28.15 -12.00 -9.63
CA PHE A 44 -28.05 -10.58 -9.31
C PHE A 44 -29.24 -9.84 -9.95
N PRO A 45 -30.45 -9.89 -9.35
CA PRO A 45 -31.67 -9.35 -9.95
C PRO A 45 -31.77 -7.82 -9.87
N GLU A 46 -30.79 -7.15 -9.26
CA GLU A 46 -30.81 -5.70 -9.11
C GLU A 46 -30.75 -4.96 -10.44
N VAL A 47 -31.56 -3.91 -10.56
CA VAL A 47 -31.60 -3.06 -11.77
C VAL A 47 -30.26 -2.36 -12.03
N SER A 48 -29.47 -2.16 -10.97
CA SER A 48 -28.12 -1.57 -11.02
C SER A 48 -27.07 -2.51 -11.61
N PHE A 49 -27.31 -3.83 -11.60
CA PHE A 49 -26.29 -4.84 -11.90
C PHE A 49 -25.70 -4.70 -13.30
N ASP A 50 -26.51 -4.40 -14.31
CA ASP A 50 -26.03 -4.18 -15.68
C ASP A 50 -25.01 -3.05 -15.75
N LYS A 51 -25.29 -1.92 -15.09
CA LYS A 51 -24.38 -0.76 -15.05
C LYS A 51 -23.09 -1.09 -14.31
N THR A 52 -23.19 -1.84 -13.21
CA THR A 52 -22.02 -2.31 -12.45
C THR A 52 -21.17 -3.25 -13.31
N LEU A 53 -21.79 -4.20 -14.00
CA LEU A 53 -21.12 -5.15 -14.87
C LEU A 53 -20.41 -4.45 -16.04
N ASP A 54 -21.06 -3.49 -16.69
CA ASP A 54 -20.46 -2.70 -17.77
C ASP A 54 -19.23 -1.91 -17.28
N ARG A 55 -19.30 -1.33 -16.07
CA ARG A 55 -18.14 -0.65 -15.47
C ARG A 55 -16.99 -1.61 -15.18
N LEU A 56 -17.28 -2.81 -14.68
CA LEU A 56 -16.28 -3.84 -14.41
C LEU A 56 -15.63 -4.39 -15.68
N ILE A 57 -16.38 -4.47 -16.79
CA ILE A 57 -15.84 -4.83 -18.10
C ILE A 57 -14.96 -3.71 -18.65
N ALA A 58 -15.42 -2.47 -18.56
CA ALA A 58 -14.65 -1.31 -19.00
C ALA A 58 -13.31 -1.16 -18.25
N SER A 59 -13.25 -1.60 -16.98
CA SER A 59 -12.02 -1.61 -16.19
C SER A 59 -11.17 -2.88 -16.37
N ALA A 60 -11.62 -3.83 -17.20
CA ALA A 60 -11.02 -5.15 -17.40
C ALA A 60 -10.97 -6.03 -16.14
N LEU A 61 -11.78 -5.74 -15.11
CA LEU A 61 -11.93 -6.62 -13.95
C LEU A 61 -12.82 -7.83 -14.25
N ILE A 62 -13.70 -7.68 -15.24
CA ILE A 62 -14.51 -8.76 -15.81
C ILE A 62 -14.23 -8.84 -17.31
N ILE A 63 -13.95 -10.04 -17.81
CA ILE A 63 -13.74 -10.29 -19.23
C ILE A 63 -15.01 -10.94 -19.77
N ARG A 64 -15.53 -10.41 -20.88
CA ARG A 64 -16.65 -11.00 -21.63
C ARG A 64 -16.13 -11.61 -22.92
N GLN A 65 -16.18 -12.93 -23.05
CA GLN A 65 -15.77 -13.65 -24.25
C GLN A 65 -16.79 -14.73 -24.59
N ASN A 66 -17.16 -14.86 -25.87
CA ASN A 66 -18.12 -15.89 -26.33
C ASN A 66 -19.43 -15.92 -25.52
N ARG A 67 -19.95 -14.74 -25.14
CA ARG A 67 -21.17 -14.54 -24.31
C ARG A 67 -21.07 -15.07 -22.87
N ARG A 68 -19.86 -15.39 -22.42
CA ARG A 68 -19.53 -15.90 -21.10
C ARG A 68 -18.65 -14.87 -20.37
N TYR A 69 -18.71 -14.87 -19.04
CA TYR A 69 -18.04 -13.89 -18.18
C TYR A 69 -16.99 -14.56 -17.31
N PHE A 70 -15.84 -13.91 -17.18
CA PHE A 70 -14.66 -14.39 -16.47
C PHE A 70 -14.10 -13.28 -15.58
N LEU A 71 -13.32 -13.66 -14.57
CA LEU A 71 -12.47 -12.70 -13.87
C LEU A 71 -11.34 -12.24 -14.78
N GLY A 72 -11.07 -10.95 -14.78
CA GLY A 72 -9.95 -10.35 -15.49
C GLY A 72 -8.67 -10.21 -14.66
N PHE A 73 -8.63 -10.83 -13.49
CA PHE A 73 -7.52 -10.74 -12.55
C PHE A 73 -7.30 -12.06 -11.82
N PRO A 74 -6.07 -12.33 -11.32
CA PRO A 74 -5.76 -13.54 -10.57
C PRO A 74 -6.31 -13.48 -9.14
N VAL A 75 -6.64 -14.65 -8.59
CA VAL A 75 -6.98 -14.82 -7.17
C VAL A 75 -6.03 -15.86 -6.58
N TYR A 76 -5.19 -15.43 -5.64
CA TYR A 76 -4.16 -16.27 -5.03
C TYR A 76 -4.68 -17.00 -3.79
N THR A 77 -4.22 -18.23 -3.64
CA THR A 77 -4.46 -19.15 -2.53
C THR A 77 -3.22 -19.25 -1.63
N GLU A 78 -3.39 -19.90 -0.48
CA GLU A 78 -2.27 -20.20 0.43
C GLU A 78 -1.22 -21.09 -0.25
N GLU A 79 -1.65 -22.00 -1.12
CA GLU A 79 -0.76 -22.90 -1.86
C GLU A 79 0.09 -22.11 -2.87
N ASP A 80 -0.51 -21.17 -3.60
CA ASP A 80 0.23 -20.28 -4.51
C ASP A 80 1.29 -19.49 -3.75
N GLN A 81 0.96 -19.01 -2.54
CA GLN A 81 1.89 -18.29 -1.69
C GLN A 81 3.03 -19.21 -1.21
N LYS A 82 2.73 -20.43 -0.71
CA LYS A 82 3.76 -21.39 -0.27
C LYS A 82 4.71 -21.75 -1.40
N GLN A 83 4.17 -22.09 -2.58
CA GLN A 83 4.98 -22.42 -3.74
C GLN A 83 5.92 -21.26 -4.12
N LEU A 84 5.40 -20.03 -4.12
CA LEU A 84 6.19 -18.83 -4.39
C LEU A 84 7.28 -18.63 -3.33
N GLN A 85 6.93 -18.78 -2.06
CA GLN A 85 7.88 -18.64 -0.96
C GLN A 85 9.01 -19.66 -1.07
N GLU A 86 8.75 -20.89 -1.50
CA GLU A 86 9.77 -21.94 -1.62
C GLU A 86 10.65 -21.82 -2.88
N SER A 87 10.11 -21.31 -3.98
CA SER A 87 10.75 -21.42 -5.29
C SER A 87 11.22 -20.10 -5.91
N ASP A 88 10.70 -18.95 -5.47
CA ASP A 88 11.08 -17.66 -6.05
C ASP A 88 12.36 -17.10 -5.41
N GLY A 89 13.40 -16.94 -6.24
CA GLY A 89 14.71 -16.44 -5.79
C GLY A 89 14.67 -15.03 -5.19
N PHE A 90 13.74 -14.16 -5.62
CA PHE A 90 13.61 -12.83 -5.03
C PHE A 90 13.01 -12.89 -3.63
N TYR A 91 12.03 -13.76 -3.39
CA TYR A 91 11.52 -14.00 -2.03
C TYR A 91 12.62 -14.58 -1.13
N GLN A 92 13.38 -15.57 -1.63
CA GLN A 92 14.47 -16.20 -0.89
C GLN A 92 15.58 -15.21 -0.54
N ASP A 93 16.00 -14.38 -1.49
CA ASP A 93 16.98 -13.32 -1.25
C ASP A 93 16.52 -12.35 -0.14
N ALA A 94 15.21 -12.04 -0.09
CA ALA A 94 14.66 -11.08 0.86
C ALA A 94 14.74 -11.52 2.33
N LEU A 95 14.91 -12.82 2.60
CA LEU A 95 15.07 -13.35 3.95
C LEU A 95 16.32 -12.80 4.64
N ASP A 96 17.37 -12.56 3.84
CA ASP A 96 18.72 -12.17 4.27
C ASP A 96 19.11 -10.73 3.90
N TRP A 97 18.15 -9.92 3.42
CA TRP A 97 18.43 -8.52 3.08
C TRP A 97 18.94 -7.71 4.27
N SER A 98 19.95 -6.90 4.01
CA SER A 98 20.43 -5.83 4.89
C SER A 98 19.41 -4.67 4.95
N THR A 99 19.56 -3.79 5.96
CA THR A 99 18.71 -2.59 6.08
C THR A 99 18.70 -1.73 4.81
N GLN A 100 19.87 -1.58 4.17
CA GLN A 100 20.01 -0.82 2.92
C GLN A 100 19.28 -1.47 1.74
N GLU A 101 19.28 -2.81 1.65
CA GLU A 101 18.55 -3.55 0.61
C GLU A 101 17.04 -3.45 0.82
N ILE A 102 16.57 -3.60 2.06
CA ILE A 102 15.16 -3.39 2.43
C ILE A 102 14.72 -1.98 2.02
N ALA A 103 15.52 -0.98 2.32
CA ALA A 103 15.21 0.40 2.00
C ALA A 103 15.13 0.68 0.50
N GLY A 104 16.09 0.15 -0.27
CA GLY A 104 16.06 0.24 -1.73
C GLY A 104 14.81 -0.44 -2.32
N PHE A 105 14.44 -1.59 -1.78
CA PHE A 105 13.20 -2.27 -2.15
C PHE A 105 11.96 -1.42 -1.83
N LEU A 106 11.85 -0.88 -0.60
CA LEU A 106 10.71 -0.06 -0.18
C LEU A 106 10.53 1.18 -1.06
N LYS A 107 11.63 1.88 -1.37
CA LYS A 107 11.62 3.05 -2.25
C LYS A 107 11.09 2.69 -3.64
N ASN A 108 11.63 1.63 -4.24
CA ASN A 108 11.17 1.14 -5.54
C ASN A 108 9.71 0.69 -5.52
N PHE A 109 9.30 -0.03 -4.48
CA PHE A 109 7.92 -0.48 -4.29
C PHE A 109 6.94 0.70 -4.21
N ALA A 110 7.26 1.73 -3.41
CA ALA A 110 6.40 2.90 -3.25
C ALA A 110 6.21 3.67 -4.56
N THR A 111 7.26 3.79 -5.38
CA THR A 111 7.17 4.42 -6.71
C THR A 111 6.31 3.58 -7.65
N LEU A 112 6.67 2.30 -7.82
CA LEU A 112 6.03 1.45 -8.81
C LEU A 112 4.59 1.06 -8.47
N SER A 113 4.27 0.90 -7.19
CA SER A 113 2.89 0.59 -6.79
C SER A 113 1.92 1.74 -7.09
N ASN A 114 2.41 2.97 -7.27
CA ASN A 114 1.62 4.09 -7.74
C ASN A 114 1.55 4.19 -9.27
N GLU A 115 2.63 3.86 -9.97
CA GLU A 115 2.70 3.95 -11.44
C GLU A 115 1.99 2.77 -12.12
N ASN A 116 2.25 1.55 -11.64
CA ASN A 116 1.77 0.32 -12.27
C ASN A 116 0.27 0.10 -12.04
N LYS A 117 -0.41 -0.35 -13.09
CA LYS A 117 -1.80 -0.80 -13.02
C LYS A 117 -1.86 -2.27 -12.63
N TYR A 118 -2.30 -2.56 -11.41
CA TYR A 118 -2.53 -3.92 -10.90
C TYR A 118 -3.85 -4.07 -10.17
N PHE A 119 -4.39 -5.29 -10.21
CA PHE A 119 -5.53 -5.75 -9.43
C PHE A 119 -5.40 -7.26 -9.23
N TYR A 120 -5.59 -7.74 -8.00
CA TYR A 120 -5.68 -9.18 -7.71
C TYR A 120 -6.47 -9.44 -6.42
N GLY A 121 -6.92 -10.68 -6.24
CA GLY A 121 -7.58 -11.16 -5.03
C GLY A 121 -6.71 -12.12 -4.23
N CYS A 122 -6.98 -12.21 -2.93
CA CYS A 122 -6.33 -13.12 -2.00
C CYS A 122 -7.38 -13.80 -1.10
N LEU A 123 -7.31 -15.12 -0.97
CA LEU A 123 -8.09 -15.85 0.03
C LEU A 123 -7.62 -15.49 1.46
N GLN A 124 -8.41 -15.81 2.48
CA GLN A 124 -8.23 -15.26 3.84
C GLN A 124 -6.85 -15.53 4.46
N GLU A 125 -6.24 -16.68 4.15
CA GLU A 125 -4.94 -17.10 4.70
C GLU A 125 -3.73 -16.53 3.95
N VAL A 126 -3.94 -15.78 2.85
CA VAL A 126 -2.84 -15.25 2.05
C VAL A 126 -2.36 -13.92 2.62
N GLU A 127 -1.12 -13.92 3.09
CA GLU A 127 -0.52 -12.78 3.77
C GLU A 127 0.03 -11.77 2.78
N GLN A 128 -0.28 -10.49 2.99
CA GLN A 128 0.15 -9.40 2.10
C GLN A 128 0.53 -8.19 2.92
N GLY A 129 1.75 -7.71 2.73
CA GLY A 129 2.23 -6.49 3.36
C GLY A 129 1.63 -5.27 2.68
N ILE A 130 1.55 -4.19 3.46
CA ILE A 130 1.03 -2.91 3.00
C ILE A 130 2.11 -1.87 3.24
N ALA A 131 2.26 -0.95 2.29
CA ALA A 131 3.13 0.20 2.43
C ALA A 131 2.35 1.49 2.20
N TYR A 132 2.73 2.53 2.94
CA TYR A 132 2.24 3.89 2.84
C TYR A 132 3.43 4.80 2.59
N SER A 133 3.27 5.81 1.73
CA SER A 133 4.36 6.73 1.43
C SER A 133 3.89 8.18 1.47
N LEU A 134 4.76 9.03 1.97
CA LEU A 134 4.61 10.47 1.99
C LEU A 134 5.91 11.09 1.49
N ALA A 135 5.85 11.91 0.45
CA ALA A 135 7.03 12.42 -0.23
C ALA A 135 7.06 13.95 -0.26
N HIS A 136 8.20 14.51 0.09
CA HIS A 136 8.60 15.90 -0.05
C HIS A 136 9.79 15.98 -1.02
N GLU A 137 10.10 17.15 -1.57
CA GLU A 137 11.25 17.32 -2.48
C GLU A 137 12.58 16.89 -1.85
N SER A 138 12.75 17.10 -0.54
CA SER A 138 14.00 16.82 0.19
C SER A 138 14.01 15.49 0.97
N PHE A 139 12.87 14.81 1.12
CA PHE A 139 12.80 13.54 1.83
C PHE A 139 11.54 12.74 1.49
N GLN A 140 11.58 11.44 1.74
CA GLN A 140 10.43 10.55 1.65
C GLN A 140 10.32 9.71 2.92
N MET A 141 9.09 9.57 3.41
CA MET A 141 8.75 8.64 4.47
C MET A 141 8.02 7.46 3.86
N ILE A 142 8.43 6.24 4.20
CA ILE A 142 7.73 5.02 3.83
C ILE A 142 7.46 4.23 5.09
N SER A 143 6.20 3.89 5.32
CA SER A 143 5.82 2.93 6.34
C SER A 143 5.44 1.61 5.71
N TYR A 144 5.79 0.48 6.33
CA TYR A 144 5.26 -0.83 5.94
C TYR A 144 4.82 -1.65 7.15
N ALA A 145 3.77 -2.45 6.97
CA ALA A 145 3.12 -3.21 8.02
C ALA A 145 2.41 -4.47 7.49
N GLU A 146 2.11 -5.41 8.39
CA GLU A 146 1.27 -6.59 8.12
C GLU A 146 -0.21 -6.23 8.02
N ALA A 147 -0.64 -5.24 8.80
CA ALA A 147 -2.02 -4.80 8.88
C ALA A 147 -2.19 -3.41 8.26
N PRO A 148 -3.36 -3.12 7.65
CA PRO A 148 -3.70 -1.78 7.21
C PRO A 148 -3.67 -0.79 8.38
N TRP A 149 -3.40 0.47 8.05
CA TRP A 149 -3.52 1.60 8.98
C TRP A 149 -2.63 1.49 10.23
N PRO A 150 -1.31 1.27 10.07
CA PRO A 150 -0.40 1.38 11.21
C PRO A 150 -0.40 2.82 11.75
N PRO A 151 -0.06 3.05 13.03
CA PRO A 151 -0.01 4.38 13.66
C PRO A 151 1.21 5.16 13.15
N THR A 152 1.21 5.53 11.88
CA THR A 152 2.33 6.22 11.23
C THR A 152 1.83 7.41 10.43
N LEU A 153 2.73 8.38 10.23
CA LEU A 153 2.40 9.61 9.53
C LEU A 153 2.01 9.37 8.05
N PRO A 154 2.72 8.53 7.26
CA PRO A 154 2.26 8.21 5.91
C PRO A 154 0.87 7.55 5.86
N ALA A 155 0.55 6.68 6.82
CA ALA A 155 -0.73 6.00 6.86
C ALA A 155 -1.87 6.94 7.33
N PHE A 156 -1.59 7.84 8.25
CA PHE A 156 -2.50 8.92 8.67
C PHE A 156 -2.93 9.79 7.50
N PHE A 157 -1.98 10.34 6.73
CA PHE A 157 -2.33 11.19 5.58
C PHE A 157 -3.04 10.42 4.47
N GLU A 158 -2.72 9.13 4.29
CA GLU A 158 -3.45 8.29 3.36
C GLU A 158 -4.90 8.08 3.80
N ALA A 159 -5.15 7.84 5.09
CA ALA A 159 -6.48 7.68 5.66
C ALA A 159 -7.30 8.96 5.50
N ASN A 160 -6.73 10.12 5.82
CA ASN A 160 -7.38 11.42 5.66
C ASN A 160 -7.75 11.69 4.20
N ARG A 161 -6.85 11.39 3.26
CA ARG A 161 -7.14 11.52 1.82
C ARG A 161 -8.29 10.61 1.37
N GLN A 162 -8.44 9.44 1.98
CA GLN A 162 -9.53 8.50 1.73
C GLN A 162 -10.78 8.79 2.57
N LEU A 163 -10.81 9.90 3.32
CA LEU A 163 -11.89 10.28 4.23
C LEU A 163 -12.26 9.14 5.20
N GLN A 164 -11.24 8.40 5.66
CA GLN A 164 -11.40 7.31 6.63
C GLN A 164 -11.28 7.85 8.05
N ASN A 165 -12.30 7.63 8.87
CA ASN A 165 -12.24 7.92 10.31
C ASN A 165 -11.82 6.66 11.07
N LEU A 166 -10.56 6.63 11.53
CA LEU A 166 -9.96 5.48 12.20
C LEU A 166 -9.44 5.91 13.57
N SER A 167 -9.88 5.21 14.62
CA SER A 167 -9.57 5.60 16.00
C SER A 167 -8.08 5.58 16.36
N VAL A 168 -7.28 4.81 15.61
CA VAL A 168 -5.81 4.79 15.73
C VAL A 168 -5.19 6.16 15.46
N TYR A 169 -5.92 7.06 14.80
CA TYR A 169 -5.47 8.39 14.40
C TYR A 169 -6.14 9.53 15.18
N ASP A 170 -6.98 9.25 16.18
CA ASP A 170 -7.73 10.29 16.91
C ASP A 170 -6.78 11.33 17.52
N GLU A 171 -5.70 10.91 18.17
CA GLU A 171 -4.73 11.84 18.79
C GLU A 171 -4.01 12.72 17.74
N LEU A 172 -3.68 12.17 16.57
CA LEU A 172 -3.09 12.95 15.48
C LEU A 172 -4.12 13.91 14.87
N MET A 173 -5.37 13.47 14.74
CA MET A 173 -6.44 14.32 14.24
C MET A 173 -6.73 15.49 15.20
N ASP A 174 -6.68 15.27 16.50
CA ASP A 174 -6.81 16.34 17.50
C ASP A 174 -5.64 17.35 17.43
N LEU A 175 -4.43 16.87 17.14
CA LEU A 175 -3.23 17.69 17.11
C LEU A 175 -3.05 18.47 15.81
N ILE A 176 -3.19 17.80 14.66
CA ILE A 176 -2.88 18.37 13.33
C ILE A 176 -4.09 18.41 12.39
N GLY A 177 -5.24 17.85 12.76
CA GLY A 177 -6.49 17.99 12.01
C GLY A 177 -6.41 17.54 10.55
N ASP A 178 -7.14 18.24 9.69
CA ASP A 178 -7.19 18.06 8.24
C ASP A 178 -6.12 18.87 7.50
N VAL A 179 -5.00 19.17 8.16
CA VAL A 179 -3.89 19.90 7.54
C VAL A 179 -3.49 19.26 6.21
N ASP A 180 -3.34 20.10 5.19
CA ASP A 180 -2.89 19.67 3.88
C ASP A 180 -1.50 19.00 3.97
N PRO A 181 -1.31 17.81 3.37
CA PRO A 181 -0.07 17.06 3.47
C PRO A 181 1.13 17.81 2.89
N VAL A 182 0.96 18.61 1.83
CA VAL A 182 2.08 19.39 1.26
C VAL A 182 2.53 20.45 2.26
N TYR A 183 1.59 21.21 2.81
CA TYR A 183 1.90 22.21 3.83
C TYR A 183 2.53 21.59 5.08
N TYR A 184 2.03 20.45 5.55
CA TYR A 184 2.64 19.73 6.68
C TYR A 184 4.09 19.38 6.39
N LEU A 185 4.38 18.83 5.21
CA LEU A 185 5.73 18.43 4.82
C LEU A 185 6.68 19.62 4.67
N ASP A 186 6.20 20.77 4.21
CA ASP A 186 6.98 22.01 4.19
C ASP A 186 7.41 22.43 5.59
N GLN A 187 6.53 22.30 6.59
CA GLN A 187 6.89 22.61 7.98
C GLN A 187 7.88 21.59 8.55
N VAL A 188 7.71 20.31 8.24
CA VAL A 188 8.63 19.23 8.63
C VAL A 188 10.01 19.43 8.02
N SER A 189 10.10 19.84 6.74
CA SER A 189 11.39 20.07 6.07
C SER A 189 12.21 21.14 6.79
N VAL A 190 11.57 22.22 7.22
CA VAL A 190 12.19 23.30 8.00
C VAL A 190 12.62 22.83 9.40
N ILE A 191 11.84 21.96 10.04
CA ILE A 191 12.21 21.35 11.32
C ILE A 191 13.47 20.49 11.13
N PHE A 192 13.46 19.58 10.16
CA PHE A 192 14.58 18.70 9.87
C PHE A 192 15.87 19.45 9.52
N GLU A 193 15.77 20.50 8.69
CA GLU A 193 16.92 21.37 8.36
C GLU A 193 17.52 22.01 9.62
N ARG A 194 16.68 22.47 10.55
CA ARG A 194 17.14 23.09 11.80
C ARG A 194 17.80 22.08 12.73
N ILE A 195 17.22 20.89 12.86
CA ILE A 195 17.80 19.77 13.63
C ILE A 195 19.22 19.47 13.12
N ARG A 196 19.37 19.26 11.81
CA ARG A 196 20.67 18.98 11.17
C ARG A 196 21.71 20.08 11.38
N LYS A 197 21.27 21.34 11.37
CA LYS A 197 22.15 22.50 11.59
C LYS A 197 22.39 22.79 13.08
N ASN A 198 21.92 21.93 13.99
CA ASN A 198 21.93 22.11 15.43
C ASN A 198 21.40 23.51 15.84
N LYS A 199 20.31 23.92 15.20
CA LYS A 199 19.64 25.21 15.42
C LYS A 199 18.39 25.01 16.26
N LYS A 200 18.02 26.05 17.01
CA LYS A 200 16.77 26.08 17.78
C LYS A 200 15.56 25.83 16.88
N VAL A 201 14.80 24.79 17.18
CA VAL A 201 13.47 24.52 16.60
C VAL A 201 12.41 25.19 17.49
N ARG A 202 11.41 25.82 16.89
CA ARG A 202 10.29 26.42 17.64
C ARG A 202 9.25 25.33 17.94
N PRO A 203 8.67 25.29 19.16
CA PRO A 203 7.52 24.44 19.44
C PRO A 203 6.39 24.70 18.44
N SER A 204 5.82 23.63 17.92
CA SER A 204 4.68 23.65 17.00
C SER A 204 4.00 22.29 17.00
N ILE A 205 2.74 22.25 16.56
CA ILE A 205 1.98 21.01 16.39
C ILE A 205 2.70 20.02 15.46
N PHE A 206 3.50 20.52 14.51
CA PHE A 206 4.29 19.70 13.59
C PHE A 206 5.50 19.04 14.27
N LEU A 207 6.14 19.73 15.21
CA LEU A 207 7.20 19.12 16.01
C LEU A 207 6.60 18.10 16.99
N GLU A 208 5.48 18.45 17.62
CA GLU A 208 4.78 17.59 18.57
C GLU A 208 4.31 16.29 17.91
N SER A 209 3.76 16.34 16.69
CA SER A 209 3.35 15.15 15.95
C SER A 209 4.53 14.24 15.58
N LEU A 210 5.68 14.81 15.21
CA LEU A 210 6.91 14.04 14.96
C LEU A 210 7.42 13.36 16.24
N GLN A 211 7.28 14.01 17.40
CA GLN A 211 7.69 13.47 18.69
C GLN A 211 6.74 12.36 19.18
N GLN A 212 5.43 12.58 19.05
CA GLN A 212 4.41 11.59 19.39
C GLN A 212 4.59 10.29 18.60
N LEU A 213 4.96 10.40 17.32
CA LEU A 213 5.23 9.26 16.43
C LEU A 213 6.66 8.70 16.54
N LYS A 214 7.46 9.19 17.51
CA LYS A 214 8.85 8.78 17.73
C LYS A 214 9.71 8.87 16.47
N ILE A 215 9.48 9.91 15.66
CA ILE A 215 10.33 10.27 14.53
C ILE A 215 11.50 11.15 15.01
N VAL A 216 11.20 12.07 15.94
CA VAL A 216 12.16 12.99 16.56
C VAL A 216 12.07 12.87 18.08
N SER A 217 13.19 12.94 18.80
CA SER A 217 13.22 12.92 20.27
C SER A 217 12.87 14.27 20.89
N SER A 218 12.71 14.30 22.21
CA SER A 218 12.62 15.56 22.97
C SER A 218 13.92 16.37 22.91
N GLU A 219 15.08 15.72 22.76
CA GLU A 219 16.37 16.39 22.58
C GLU A 219 16.64 16.85 21.14
N LEU A 220 15.67 16.66 20.23
CA LEU A 220 15.77 16.99 18.81
C LEU A 220 16.73 16.09 18.02
N ASP A 221 16.83 14.82 18.39
CA ASP A 221 17.54 13.79 17.63
C ASP A 221 16.57 12.98 16.76
N PHE A 222 17.03 12.54 15.58
CA PHE A 222 16.27 11.59 14.77
C PHE A 222 16.27 10.21 15.45
N LEU A 223 15.08 9.66 15.67
CA LEU A 223 14.89 8.36 16.30
C LEU A 223 14.77 7.20 15.29
N LEU A 224 14.79 7.54 14.00
CA LEU A 224 14.66 6.59 12.90
C LEU A 224 15.94 6.58 12.08
N GLU A 225 16.29 5.40 11.58
CA GLU A 225 17.49 5.23 10.77
C GLU A 225 17.39 6.07 9.49
N GLU A 226 18.35 6.99 9.31
CA GLU A 226 18.46 7.80 8.10
C GLU A 226 19.11 6.97 6.99
N ILE A 227 18.39 6.80 5.88
CA ILE A 227 18.90 6.05 4.74
C ILE A 227 19.28 7.02 3.63
N ASN A 228 20.59 7.13 3.41
CA ASN A 228 21.14 7.90 2.31
C ASN A 228 20.87 7.16 0.98
N CYS A 229 20.18 7.85 0.06
CA CYS A 229 19.72 7.28 -1.20
C CYS A 229 20.84 7.05 -2.23
N ASP A 230 21.98 7.73 -2.12
CA ASP A 230 23.08 7.63 -3.08
C ASP A 230 23.81 6.29 -2.99
N ASN A 231 23.71 5.62 -1.85
CA ASN A 231 24.27 4.29 -1.60
C ASN A 231 23.28 3.15 -1.90
N LEU A 232 22.05 3.46 -2.29
CA LEU A 232 21.11 2.43 -2.73
C LEU A 232 21.66 1.83 -4.01
N LYS A 233 22.01 0.54 -3.96
CA LYS A 233 22.38 -0.22 -5.16
C LYS A 233 21.17 -0.27 -6.09
N ASN A 234 21.00 0.75 -6.93
CA ASN A 234 19.91 0.92 -7.90
C ASN A 234 19.89 -0.15 -9.01
N GLY A 235 20.64 -1.24 -8.86
CA GLY A 235 20.90 -2.21 -9.92
C GLY A 235 20.52 -3.66 -9.62
N ARG A 236 19.98 -4.02 -8.45
CA ARG A 236 19.66 -5.43 -8.18
C ARG A 236 18.25 -5.88 -8.59
N TYR A 237 17.32 -4.98 -8.87
CA TYR A 237 15.92 -5.37 -9.06
C TYR A 237 15.32 -4.73 -10.31
N PRO A 238 15.19 -5.47 -11.42
CA PRO A 238 14.38 -5.05 -12.57
C PRO A 238 12.91 -5.10 -12.15
N SER A 239 12.46 -4.01 -11.58
CA SER A 239 11.21 -3.88 -10.86
C SER A 239 9.98 -3.74 -11.80
N ALA A 240 10.21 -3.73 -13.12
CA ALA A 240 9.18 -3.75 -14.15
C ALA A 240 8.64 -5.16 -14.48
N GLU A 241 9.28 -6.24 -14.04
CA GLU A 241 8.92 -7.62 -14.45
C GLU A 241 8.37 -8.52 -13.34
N LYS A 242 8.41 -8.09 -12.07
CA LYS A 242 7.99 -8.92 -10.93
C LYS A 242 6.59 -8.59 -10.47
N ASP A 243 5.76 -9.62 -10.34
CA ASP A 243 4.37 -9.54 -9.88
C ASP A 243 4.26 -8.78 -8.55
N ILE A 244 3.32 -7.83 -8.46
CA ILE A 244 3.06 -7.04 -7.26
C ILE A 244 2.68 -7.94 -6.07
N PHE A 245 2.07 -9.10 -6.33
CA PHE A 245 1.74 -10.10 -5.33
C PHE A 245 2.99 -10.64 -4.62
N LEU A 246 4.05 -10.95 -5.38
CA LEU A 246 5.35 -11.38 -4.86
C LEU A 246 5.96 -10.28 -3.98
N GLN A 247 5.97 -9.04 -4.47
CA GLN A 247 6.54 -7.90 -3.73
C GLN A 247 5.81 -7.66 -2.40
N ARG A 248 4.47 -7.77 -2.39
CA ARG A 248 3.68 -7.65 -1.16
C ARG A 248 3.82 -8.86 -0.24
N SER A 249 4.08 -10.06 -0.75
CA SER A 249 4.47 -11.20 0.08
C SER A 249 5.81 -10.96 0.78
N VAL A 250 6.79 -10.38 0.08
CA VAL A 250 8.07 -9.96 0.69
C VAL A 250 7.84 -8.88 1.75
N LEU A 251 7.00 -7.87 1.48
CA LEU A 251 6.64 -6.86 2.49
C LEU A 251 6.02 -7.48 3.75
N ALA A 252 5.15 -8.48 3.61
CA ALA A 252 4.56 -9.18 4.75
C ALA A 252 5.65 -9.85 5.60
N HIS A 253 6.58 -10.55 4.96
CA HIS A 253 7.72 -11.18 5.63
C HIS A 253 8.59 -10.15 6.37
N LEU A 254 8.96 -9.05 5.70
CA LEU A 254 9.77 -8.00 6.30
C LEU A 254 9.06 -7.33 7.48
N ALA A 255 7.75 -7.11 7.39
CA ALA A 255 6.96 -6.54 8.46
C ALA A 255 6.93 -7.45 9.71
N LYS A 256 6.83 -8.77 9.52
CA LYS A 256 6.86 -9.78 10.59
C LYS A 256 8.17 -9.85 11.35
N LYS A 257 9.29 -9.79 10.63
CA LYS A 257 10.63 -9.89 11.22
C LYS A 257 10.93 -8.73 12.18
N ALA A 258 10.27 -7.61 11.95
CA ALA A 258 10.76 -6.34 12.40
C ALA A 258 9.72 -5.62 13.32
N GLY A 259 8.42 -5.72 13.04
CA GLY A 259 7.37 -4.96 13.75
C GLY A 259 7.33 -3.48 13.30
N SER A 260 6.47 -3.17 12.33
CA SER A 260 6.14 -1.84 11.75
C SER A 260 7.23 -0.75 11.78
N TYR A 261 7.76 -0.37 10.61
CA TYR A 261 8.79 0.68 10.50
C TYR A 261 8.28 1.88 9.75
N ASN A 262 8.74 3.04 10.21
CA ASN A 262 8.90 4.22 9.39
C ASN A 262 10.35 4.23 8.90
N THR A 263 10.54 4.18 7.59
CA THR A 263 11.86 4.37 6.96
C THR A 263 11.91 5.78 6.40
N PHE A 264 12.97 6.51 6.77
CA PHE A 264 13.22 7.88 6.31
C PHE A 264 14.31 7.88 5.25
N PHE A 265 13.94 8.34 4.07
CA PHE A 265 14.83 8.55 2.95
C PHE A 265 15.08 10.04 2.82
N PHE A 266 16.33 10.47 2.86
CA PHE A 266 16.67 11.84 2.52
C PHE A 266 17.20 11.87 1.10
N ASN A 267 16.75 12.88 0.34
CA ASN A 267 17.35 13.19 -0.94
C ASN A 267 18.53 14.11 -0.66
N ASP A 268 19.73 13.71 -1.08
CA ASP A 268 20.87 14.62 -1.05
C ASP A 268 20.66 15.67 -2.16
N ASN A 269 20.72 16.94 -1.77
CA ASN A 269 20.87 18.09 -2.68
C ASN A 269 22.34 18.48 -2.74
#